data_AF-A0A2S8Y711-F1
#
_entry.id   AF-A0A2S8Y711-F1
#
_cell.length_a   1.000
_cell.length_b   1.000
_cell.length_c   1.000
_cell.angle_alpha   90.00
_cell.angle_beta   90.00
_cell.angle_gamma   90.00
#
_symmetry.space_group_name_H-M   'P 1'
#
loop_
_entity.id
_entity.type
_entity.pdbx_description
1 polymer ?
#
loop_
_entity_poly.entity_id
_entity_poly.type
_entity_poly.pdbx_seq_one_letter_code
_entity_poly.pdbx_strand_id
1 'polypeptide(L)'
;MLAHWFLAAIHLLAYGLALWAVLSRATALRQVTANGEGARRVLLADNLWGISAIILLVSGGFRAFGGYEKGTDYYLHQPLFHLKMTLFVVILVLEIAPMVTLVKWRIALARKTALNVRRTGLYARVCHIEALFLVLMVVAASGMARGVTFG
;
A
#
# COMPACT_ATOMS: atom_id res chain seq x y z
N MET A 1 3.31 -25.93 9.40
CA MET A 1 2.91 -26.17 7.99
C MET A 1 1.64 -25.41 7.61
N LEU A 2 0.46 -25.73 8.17
CA LEU A 2 -0.82 -25.11 7.77
C LEU A 2 -0.91 -23.60 8.09
N ALA A 3 -0.43 -23.16 9.25
CA ALA A 3 -0.39 -21.73 9.62
C ALA A 3 0.55 -20.89 8.72
N HIS A 4 1.67 -21.47 8.27
CA HIS A 4 2.62 -20.79 7.38
C HIS A 4 1.99 -20.56 6.01
N TRP A 5 1.31 -21.59 5.48
CA TRP A 5 0.59 -21.52 4.23
C TRP A 5 -0.54 -20.48 4.28
N PHE A 6 -1.35 -20.48 5.35
CA PHE A 6 -2.45 -19.54 5.51
C PHE A 6 -1.96 -18.09 5.62
N LEU A 7 -0.90 -17.86 6.41
CA LEU A 7 -0.27 -16.54 6.52
C LEU A 7 0.25 -16.06 5.16
N ALA A 8 0.87 -16.95 4.37
CA ALA A 8 1.34 -16.63 3.03
C ALA A 8 0.19 -16.30 2.07
N ALA A 9 -0.89 -17.08 2.10
CA ALA A 9 -2.08 -16.85 1.28
C ALA A 9 -2.73 -15.49 1.60
N ILE A 10 -2.90 -15.17 2.89
CA ILE A 10 -3.42 -13.87 3.32
C ILE A 10 -2.51 -12.74 2.83
N HIS A 11 -1.20 -12.87 2.98
CA HIS A 11 -0.24 -11.84 2.55
C HIS A 11 -0.33 -11.58 1.03
N LEU A 12 -0.44 -12.64 0.22
CA LEU A 12 -0.56 -12.53 -1.24
C LEU A 12 -1.90 -11.93 -1.66
N LEU A 13 -3.01 -12.34 -1.03
CA LEU A 13 -4.33 -11.74 -1.27
C LEU A 13 -4.35 -10.26 -0.87
N ALA A 14 -3.65 -9.90 0.21
CA ALA A 14 -3.53 -8.52 0.65
C ALA A 14 -2.77 -7.64 -0.36
N TYR A 15 -1.75 -8.18 -1.06
CA TYR A 15 -1.11 -7.46 -2.18
C TYR A 15 -2.09 -7.20 -3.33
N GLY A 16 -2.89 -8.20 -3.70
CA GLY A 16 -3.91 -8.04 -4.74
C GLY A 16 -4.97 -7.00 -4.37
N LEU A 17 -5.44 -7.05 -3.11
CA LEU A 17 -6.38 -6.07 -2.57
C LEU A 17 -5.76 -4.67 -2.52
N ALA A 18 -4.51 -4.54 -2.08
CA ALA A 18 -3.79 -3.27 -2.03
C ALA A 18 -3.66 -2.64 -3.42
N LEU A 19 -3.22 -3.41 -4.41
CA LEU A 19 -3.07 -2.95 -5.79
C LEU A 19 -4.40 -2.49 -6.38
N TRP A 20 -5.46 -3.27 -6.19
CA TRP A 20 -6.80 -2.88 -6.64
C TRP A 20 -7.29 -1.61 -5.91
N ALA A 21 -7.10 -1.53 -4.60
CA ALA A 21 -7.57 -0.40 -3.79
C ALA A 21 -6.88 0.91 -4.18
N VAL A 22 -5.55 0.91 -4.37
CA VAL A 22 -4.80 2.12 -4.74
C VAL A 22 -5.14 2.60 -6.15
N LEU A 23 -5.32 1.69 -7.11
CA LEU A 23 -5.74 2.04 -8.48
C LEU A 23 -7.19 2.53 -8.53
N SER A 24 -8.07 1.91 -7.73
CA SER A 24 -9.45 2.36 -7.54
C SER A 24 -9.49 3.75 -6.92
N ARG A 25 -8.67 4.01 -5.88
CA ARG A 25 -8.50 5.33 -5.25
C ARG A 25 -8.00 6.36 -6.26
N ALA A 26 -7.00 6.03 -7.06
CA ALA A 26 -6.49 6.90 -8.12
C ALA A 26 -7.59 7.28 -9.12
N THR A 27 -8.39 6.30 -9.53
CA THR A 27 -9.48 6.48 -10.49
C THR A 27 -10.61 7.32 -9.91
N ALA A 28 -11.01 7.03 -8.67
CA ALA A 28 -12.01 7.81 -7.95
C ALA A 28 -11.55 9.26 -7.76
N LEU A 29 -10.28 9.50 -7.41
CA LEU A 29 -9.72 10.84 -7.24
C LEU A 29 -9.82 11.68 -8.52
N ARG A 30 -9.59 11.07 -9.69
CA ARG A 30 -9.73 11.76 -10.99
C ARG A 30 -11.17 12.08 -11.36
N GLN A 31 -12.14 11.35 -10.78
CA GLN A 31 -13.57 11.54 -11.03
C GLN A 31 -14.23 12.50 -10.05
N VAL A 32 -13.50 13.02 -9.04
CA VAL A 32 -14.07 13.96 -8.08
C VAL A 32 -14.35 15.31 -8.76
N THR A 33 -15.59 15.78 -8.66
CA THR A 33 -16.01 17.06 -9.23
C THR A 33 -15.64 18.24 -8.32
N ALA A 34 -15.72 19.46 -8.84
CA ALA A 34 -15.48 20.69 -8.07
C ALA A 34 -16.40 20.80 -6.83
N ASN A 35 -17.61 20.25 -6.91
CA ASN A 35 -18.60 20.25 -5.84
C ASN A 35 -18.37 19.12 -4.81
N GLY A 36 -17.33 18.29 -5.00
CA GLY A 36 -17.00 17.18 -4.10
C GLY A 36 -17.77 15.89 -4.36
N GLU A 37 -18.51 15.80 -5.47
CA GLU A 37 -19.16 14.54 -5.84
C GLU A 37 -18.11 13.46 -6.12
N GLY A 38 -18.41 12.21 -5.75
CA GLY A 38 -17.45 11.12 -5.85
C GLY A 38 -16.48 11.00 -4.67
N ALA A 39 -16.41 11.97 -3.76
CA ALA A 39 -15.54 11.90 -2.58
C ALA A 39 -15.77 10.63 -1.73
N ARG A 40 -17.02 10.18 -1.58
CA ARG A 40 -17.32 8.93 -0.84
C ARG A 40 -16.67 7.70 -1.47
N ARG A 41 -16.56 7.63 -2.81
CA ARG A 41 -15.88 6.53 -3.51
C ARG A 41 -14.38 6.51 -3.22
N VAL A 42 -13.76 7.70 -3.20
CA VAL A 42 -12.35 7.85 -2.80
C VAL A 42 -12.15 7.32 -1.39
N LEU A 43 -13.00 7.75 -0.45
CA LEU A 43 -12.91 7.36 0.96
C LEU A 43 -13.14 5.86 1.20
N LEU A 44 -13.96 5.20 0.38
CA LEU A 44 -14.15 3.75 0.42
C LEU A 44 -12.91 3.00 -0.08
N ALA A 45 -12.36 3.42 -1.23
CA ALA A 45 -11.12 2.85 -1.75
C ALA A 45 -9.95 3.05 -0.79
N ASP A 46 -9.88 4.23 -0.14
CA ASP A 46 -8.90 4.56 0.89
C ASP A 46 -9.01 3.68 2.14
N ASN A 47 -10.23 3.32 2.57
CA ASN A 47 -10.41 2.38 3.67
C ASN A 47 -9.85 1.00 3.32
N LEU A 48 -10.11 0.51 2.10
CA LEU A 48 -9.61 -0.78 1.64
C LEU A 48 -8.09 -0.78 1.47
N TRP A 49 -7.52 0.33 1.01
CA TRP A 49 -6.08 0.56 0.99
C TRP A 49 -5.49 0.49 2.41
N GLY A 50 -6.04 1.21 3.37
CA GLY A 50 -5.59 1.19 4.77
C GLY A 50 -5.69 -0.21 5.41
N ILE A 51 -6.79 -0.93 5.19
CA ILE A 51 -6.95 -2.31 5.66
C ILE A 51 -5.88 -3.22 5.05
N SER A 52 -5.66 -3.12 3.73
CA SER A 52 -4.64 -3.92 3.06
C SER A 52 -3.22 -3.62 3.57
N ALA A 53 -2.90 -2.36 3.86
CA ALA A 53 -1.63 -1.95 4.42
C ALA A 53 -1.38 -2.56 5.81
N ILE A 54 -2.41 -2.56 6.68
CA ILE A 54 -2.33 -3.21 8.01
C ILE A 54 -2.09 -4.70 7.85
N ILE A 55 -2.84 -5.37 6.97
CA ILE A 55 -2.66 -6.82 6.75
C ILE A 55 -1.25 -7.11 6.24
N LEU A 56 -0.75 -6.35 5.26
CA LEU A 56 0.60 -6.51 4.70
C LEU A 56 1.70 -6.26 5.73
N LEU A 57 1.55 -5.25 6.59
CA LEU A 57 2.48 -4.93 7.68
C LEU A 57 2.55 -6.07 8.70
N VAL A 58 1.39 -6.51 9.21
CA VAL A 58 1.32 -7.56 10.23
C VAL A 58 1.85 -8.88 9.67
N SER A 59 1.32 -9.32 8.52
CA SER A 59 1.74 -10.60 7.93
C SER A 59 3.17 -10.57 7.39
N GLY A 60 3.65 -9.45 6.86
CA GLY A 60 5.03 -9.27 6.43
C GLY A 60 6.01 -9.26 7.61
N GLY A 61 5.65 -8.61 8.72
CA GLY A 61 6.43 -8.60 9.96
C GLY A 61 6.58 -10.00 10.55
N PHE A 62 5.50 -10.76 10.64
CA PHE A 62 5.55 -12.16 11.10
C PHE A 62 6.44 -13.04 10.21
N ARG A 63 6.43 -12.81 8.89
CA ARG A 63 7.28 -13.56 7.94
C ARG A 63 8.75 -13.20 8.07
N ALA A 64 9.08 -11.91 8.20
CA ALA A 64 10.46 -11.44 8.28
C ALA A 64 11.11 -11.69 9.66
N PHE A 65 10.36 -11.56 10.75
CA PHE A 65 10.91 -11.54 12.12
C PHE A 65 10.36 -12.62 13.05
N GLY A 66 9.26 -13.29 12.69
CA GLY A 66 8.63 -14.30 13.56
C GLY A 66 9.34 -15.65 13.60
N GLY A 67 10.51 -15.81 12.97
CA GLY A 67 11.20 -17.09 12.83
C GLY A 67 10.50 -18.09 11.90
N TYR A 68 9.53 -17.62 11.10
CA TYR A 68 8.73 -18.45 10.19
C TYR A 68 9.43 -18.74 8.84
N GLU A 69 10.53 -18.02 8.51
CA GLU A 69 11.31 -18.13 7.26
C GLU A 69 12.82 -18.30 7.56
N LYS A 70 13.69 -18.29 6.53
CA LYS A 70 15.17 -18.28 6.69
C LYS A 70 15.52 -17.14 7.66
N GLY A 71 16.16 -17.43 8.79
CA GLY A 71 16.26 -16.51 9.94
C GLY A 71 16.71 -15.08 9.60
N THR A 72 16.43 -14.13 10.49
CA THR A 72 16.61 -12.67 10.32
C THR A 72 17.94 -12.27 9.67
N ASP A 73 19.02 -12.99 9.98
CA ASP A 73 20.35 -12.79 9.42
C ASP A 73 20.42 -12.92 7.88
N TYR A 74 19.69 -13.89 7.30
CA TYR A 74 19.59 -14.05 5.84
C TYR A 74 18.91 -12.85 5.18
N TYR A 75 17.90 -12.25 5.82
CA TYR A 75 17.22 -11.07 5.29
C TYR A 75 18.09 -9.83 5.35
N LEU A 76 18.85 -9.64 6.43
CA LEU A 76 19.75 -8.50 6.60
C LEU A 76 20.89 -8.49 5.58
N HIS A 77 21.32 -9.65 5.08
CA HIS A 77 22.38 -9.75 4.08
C HIS A 77 21.87 -9.80 2.62
N GLN A 78 20.57 -9.80 2.37
CA GLN A 78 20.00 -9.91 1.03
C GLN A 78 19.66 -8.53 0.43
N PRO A 79 20.37 -8.02 -0.60
CA PRO A 79 20.11 -6.72 -1.22
C PRO A 79 18.65 -6.49 -1.65
N LEU A 80 17.97 -7.52 -2.16
CA LEU A 80 16.57 -7.39 -2.57
C LEU A 80 15.60 -7.17 -1.39
N PHE A 81 15.97 -7.61 -0.19
CA PHE A 81 15.19 -7.31 1.02
C PHE A 81 15.29 -5.82 1.35
N HIS A 82 16.49 -5.24 1.30
CA HIS A 82 16.69 -3.80 1.50
C HIS A 82 15.96 -2.96 0.44
N LEU A 83 15.97 -3.41 -0.83
CA LEU A 83 15.20 -2.77 -1.89
C LEU A 83 13.70 -2.78 -1.57
N LYS A 84 13.14 -3.95 -1.20
CA LYS A 84 11.73 -4.07 -0.81
C LYS A 84 11.39 -3.16 0.39
N MET A 85 12.25 -3.12 1.40
CA MET A 85 12.04 -2.27 2.59
C MET A 85 12.14 -0.78 2.25
N THR A 86 13.06 -0.40 1.36
CA THR A 86 13.18 0.98 0.88
C THR A 86 11.92 1.39 0.12
N LEU A 87 11.46 0.57 -0.82
CA LEU A 87 10.21 0.81 -1.55
C LEU A 87 9.01 0.94 -0.60
N PHE A 88 8.95 0.08 0.42
CA PHE A 88 7.91 0.15 1.45
C PHE A 88 7.93 1.48 2.20
N VAL A 89 9.11 1.94 2.65
CA VAL A 89 9.26 3.24 3.33
C VAL A 89 8.88 4.40 2.39
N VAL A 90 9.29 4.34 1.12
CA VAL A 90 8.92 5.38 0.14
C VAL A 90 7.41 5.44 -0.06
N ILE A 91 6.72 4.31 -0.15
CA ILE A 91 5.24 4.27 -0.20
C ILE A 91 4.66 4.96 1.03
N LEU A 92 5.13 4.63 2.24
CA LEU A 92 4.63 5.26 3.46
C LEU A 92 4.83 6.77 3.47
N VAL A 93 5.98 7.27 3.01
CA VAL A 93 6.26 8.71 2.93
C VAL A 93 5.34 9.40 1.92
N LEU A 94 5.14 8.80 0.75
CA LEU A 94 4.23 9.32 -0.28
C LEU A 94 2.78 9.36 0.22
N GLU A 95 2.37 8.36 1.00
CA GLU A 95 1.02 8.17 1.52
C GLU A 95 0.62 9.24 2.55
N ILE A 96 1.56 9.85 3.27
CA ILE A 96 1.27 10.83 4.33
C ILE A 96 0.40 11.98 3.80
N ALA A 97 0.73 12.54 2.63
CA ALA A 97 0.04 13.71 2.10
C ALA A 97 -1.40 13.41 1.62
N PRO A 98 -1.66 12.34 0.82
CA PRO A 98 -3.01 11.85 0.54
C PRO A 98 -3.79 11.53 1.82
N MET A 99 -3.21 10.77 2.75
CA MET A 99 -3.90 10.32 3.97
C MET A 99 -4.37 11.49 4.82
N VAL A 100 -3.52 12.49 5.08
CA VAL A 100 -3.90 13.71 5.82
C VAL A 100 -5.04 14.46 5.11
N THR A 101 -5.02 14.52 3.79
CA THR A 101 -6.09 15.18 3.03
C THR A 101 -7.40 14.41 3.14
N LEU A 102 -7.37 13.09 3.01
CA LEU A 102 -8.57 12.24 3.06
C LEU A 102 -9.17 12.18 4.46
N VAL A 103 -8.34 12.25 5.51
CA VAL A 103 -8.81 12.46 6.89
C VAL A 103 -9.56 13.79 7.01
N LYS A 104 -9.01 14.89 6.46
CA LYS A 104 -9.72 16.19 6.44
C LYS A 104 -11.03 16.11 5.66
N TRP A 105 -11.09 15.33 4.57
CA TRP A 105 -12.33 15.10 3.83
C TRP A 105 -13.37 14.35 4.67
N ARG A 106 -12.97 13.35 5.45
CA ARG A 106 -13.88 12.64 6.36
C ARG A 106 -14.51 13.60 7.37
N ILE A 107 -13.70 14.47 7.97
CA ILE A 107 -14.16 15.49 8.92
C ILE A 107 -15.09 16.49 8.24
N ALA A 108 -14.73 16.97 7.05
CA ALA A 108 -15.54 17.94 6.30
C ALA A 108 -16.89 17.36 5.87
N LEU A 109 -16.95 16.10 5.42
CA LEU A 109 -18.20 15.40 5.14
C LEU A 109 -19.09 15.30 6.38
N ALA A 110 -18.52 14.93 7.52
CA ALA A 110 -19.26 14.84 8.78
C ALA A 110 -19.84 16.19 9.21
N ARG A 111 -19.12 17.29 8.95
CA ARG A 111 -19.53 18.67 9.27
C ARG A 111 -20.34 19.35 8.15
N LYS A 112 -20.60 18.66 7.04
CA LYS A 112 -21.26 19.21 5.83
C LYS A 112 -20.59 20.49 5.31
N THR A 113 -19.27 20.58 5.40
CA THR A 113 -18.47 21.71 4.90
C THR A 113 -17.87 21.40 3.52
N ALA A 114 -17.49 22.44 2.77
CA ALA A 114 -16.87 22.30 1.46
C ALA A 114 -15.56 21.48 1.49
N LEU A 115 -15.34 20.67 0.45
CA LEU A 115 -14.13 19.88 0.26
C LEU A 115 -13.07 20.64 -0.53
N ASN A 116 -11.81 20.50 -0.12
CA ASN A 116 -10.70 20.98 -0.93
C ASN A 116 -10.29 19.91 -1.95
N VAL A 117 -10.74 20.08 -3.19
CA VAL A 117 -10.49 19.16 -4.31
C VAL A 117 -9.33 19.59 -5.22
N ARG A 118 -8.62 20.68 -4.90
CA ARG A 118 -7.59 21.29 -5.77
C ARG A 118 -6.44 20.35 -6.12
N ARG A 119 -6.12 19.38 -5.26
CA ARG A 119 -4.97 18.47 -5.40
C ARG A 119 -5.34 17.03 -5.78
N THR A 120 -6.60 16.76 -6.11
CA THR A 120 -7.05 15.39 -6.45
C THR A 120 -6.25 14.76 -7.60
N GLY A 121 -5.94 15.53 -8.64
CA GLY A 121 -5.12 15.08 -9.76
C GLY A 121 -3.68 14.72 -9.36
N LEU A 122 -3.07 15.48 -8.43
CA LEU A 122 -1.74 15.17 -7.90
C LEU A 122 -1.78 13.86 -7.10
N TYR A 123 -2.76 13.72 -6.20
CA TYR A 123 -2.89 12.51 -5.38
C TYR A 123 -3.21 11.27 -6.21
N ALA A 124 -3.94 11.42 -7.32
CA ALA A 124 -4.14 10.32 -8.26
C ALA A 124 -2.83 9.84 -8.90
N ARG A 125 -1.87 10.75 -9.18
CA ARG A 125 -0.53 10.38 -9.67
C ARG A 125 0.29 9.70 -8.58
N VAL A 126 0.22 10.20 -7.35
CA VAL A 126 0.86 9.56 -6.19
C VAL A 126 0.37 8.12 -6.04
N CYS A 127 -0.95 7.88 -6.13
CA CYS A 127 -1.51 6.52 -6.10
C CYS A 127 -0.96 5.61 -7.20
N HIS A 128 -0.72 6.13 -8.41
CA HIS A 128 -0.11 5.33 -9.48
C HIS A 128 1.36 5.00 -9.21
N ILE A 129 2.11 5.92 -8.60
CA ILE A 129 3.49 5.71 -8.17
C ILE A 129 3.54 4.66 -7.04
N GLU A 130 2.63 4.74 -6.08
CA GLU A 130 2.47 3.73 -5.01
C GLU A 130 2.15 2.35 -5.59
N ALA A 131 1.25 2.27 -6.59
CA ALA A 131 0.94 1.03 -7.29
C ALA A 131 2.18 0.43 -7.98
N LEU A 132 2.99 1.27 -8.65
CA LEU A 132 4.24 0.84 -9.27
C LEU A 132 5.21 0.30 -8.22
N PHE A 133 5.39 0.99 -7.09
CA PHE A 133 6.26 0.53 -6.02
C PHE A 133 5.78 -0.77 -5.38
N LEU A 134 4.47 -0.97 -5.22
CA LEU A 134 3.92 -2.26 -4.79
C LEU A 134 4.27 -3.39 -5.76
N VAL A 135 4.16 -3.16 -7.07
CA VAL A 135 4.55 -4.15 -8.08
C VAL A 135 6.05 -4.45 -7.99
N LEU A 136 6.90 -3.43 -7.85
CA LEU A 136 8.34 -3.62 -7.68
C LEU A 136 8.69 -4.38 -6.39
N MET A 137 7.94 -4.18 -5.30
CA MET A 137 8.08 -4.96 -4.08
C MET A 137 7.78 -6.44 -4.30
N VAL A 138 6.76 -6.77 -5.10
CA VAL A 138 6.44 -8.17 -5.47
C VAL A 138 7.55 -8.76 -6.34
N VAL A 139 8.09 -8.00 -7.30
CA VAL A 139 9.23 -8.44 -8.12
C VAL A 139 10.45 -8.72 -7.25
N ALA A 140 10.81 -7.81 -6.34
CA ALA A 140 11.92 -8.00 -5.40
C ALA A 140 11.72 -9.25 -4.53
N ALA A 141 10.50 -9.44 -3.99
CA ALA A 141 10.17 -10.63 -3.21
C ALA A 141 10.30 -11.93 -4.03
N SER A 142 9.92 -11.92 -5.30
CA SER A 142 10.06 -13.07 -6.20
C SER A 142 11.53 -13.41 -6.49
N GLY A 143 12.38 -12.38 -6.66
CA GLY A 143 13.82 -12.55 -6.85
C GLY A 143 14.49 -13.14 -5.60
N MET A 144 14.09 -12.71 -4.41
CA MET A 144 14.56 -13.27 -3.13
C MET A 144 14.23 -14.76 -2.99
N ALA A 145 13.02 -15.17 -3.42
CA ALA A 145 12.61 -16.56 -3.39
C ALA A 145 13.44 -17.46 -4.32
N ARG A 146 14.02 -16.87 -5.38
CA ARG A 146 14.89 -17.54 -6.36
C ARG A 146 16.38 -17.38 -6.07
N GLY A 147 16.74 -16.66 -5.00
CA GLY A 147 18.15 -16.43 -4.64
C GLY A 147 18.88 -15.46 -5.57
N VAL A 148 18.17 -14.61 -6.31
CA VAL A 148 18.80 -13.59 -7.16
C VAL A 148 19.51 -12.58 -6.25
N THR A 149 20.81 -12.44 -6.40
CA THR A 149 21.61 -11.36 -5.81
C THR A 149 21.97 -10.38 -6.91
N PHE A 150 21.97 -9.07 -6.62
CA PHE A 150 22.74 -8.14 -7.44
C PHE A 150 24.21 -8.54 -7.23
N GLY A 151 24.87 -8.94 -8.32
CA GLY A 151 26.19 -9.59 -8.31
C GLY A 151 27.25 -8.87 -7.50
#